data_AF-A0A7W1AE79-F1
#
_entry.id   AF-A0A7W1AE79-F1
#
_cell.length_a   1.000
_cell.length_b   1.000
_cell.length_c   1.000
_cell.angle_alpha   90.00
_cell.angle_beta   90.00
_cell.angle_gamma   90.00
#
_symmetry.space_group_name_H-M   'P 1'
#
loop_
_entity.id
_entity.type
_entity.pdbx_description
1 polymer ?
#
loop_
_entity_poly.entity_id
_entity_poly.type
_entity_poly.pdbx_seq_one_letter_code
_entity_poly.pdbx_strand_id
1 'polypeptide(L)'
;MQSPLVVDALRDQLLRVMEWYDHGLLRFEWGAVIHRRNERGKLRFGAITPQGESLLLSEALLTELGATPCWLDGAVRVRLENRRIGDPHPWLDALARPNRAPLVEALAVYFDPDTSPEETMAFQAMAGVLTPAKCPTELFVLTRDRPAGWPA
;
A
#
# COMPACT_ATOMS: atom_id res chain seq x y z
N MET A 1 8.68 16.49 -1.05
CA MET A 1 9.26 15.80 0.12
C MET A 1 8.24 15.89 1.23
N GLN A 2 7.88 14.77 1.85
CA GLN A 2 7.12 14.83 3.10
C GLN A 2 8.03 15.34 4.21
N SER A 3 7.44 16.06 5.16
CA SER A 3 8.14 16.47 6.36
C SER A 3 8.54 15.22 7.16
N PRO A 4 9.76 15.16 7.73
CA PRO A 4 10.18 14.09 8.62
C PRO A 4 9.13 13.78 9.71
N LEU A 5 8.49 14.83 10.25
CA LEU A 5 7.43 14.71 11.26
C LEU A 5 6.21 13.89 10.79
N VAL A 6 5.87 13.94 9.50
CA VAL A 6 4.75 13.16 8.95
C VAL A 6 5.14 11.70 8.80
N VAL A 7 6.41 11.44 8.45
CA VAL A 7 6.92 10.06 8.35
C VAL A 7 6.92 9.41 9.73
N ASP A 8 7.45 10.11 10.73
CA ASP A 8 7.49 9.62 12.12
C ASP A 8 6.08 9.38 12.66
N ALA A 9 5.13 10.28 12.41
CA ALA A 9 3.75 10.11 12.86
C ALA A 9 3.07 8.89 12.22
N LEU A 10 3.20 8.70 10.91
CA LEU A 10 2.60 7.54 10.21
C LEU A 10 3.27 6.23 10.61
N ARG A 11 4.58 6.25 10.84
CA ARG A 11 5.33 5.10 11.38
C ARG A 11 4.84 4.75 12.78
N ASP A 12 4.73 5.72 13.69
CA ASP A 12 4.27 5.49 15.06
C ASP A 12 2.83 4.97 15.08
N GLN A 13 1.97 5.46 14.18
CA GLN A 13 0.61 4.92 14.01
C GLN A 13 0.64 3.47 13.52
N LEU A 14 1.46 3.14 12.53
CA LEU A 14 1.60 1.78 12.03
C LEU A 14 2.06 0.82 13.14
N LEU A 15 3.06 1.21 13.91
CA LEU A 15 3.56 0.40 15.03
C LEU A 15 2.46 0.15 16.07
N ARG A 16 1.67 1.17 16.41
CA ARG A 16 0.53 1.01 17.33
C ARG A 16 -0.55 0.08 16.77
N VAL A 17 -0.84 0.15 15.47
CA VAL A 17 -1.78 -0.76 14.81
C VAL A 17 -1.26 -2.20 14.89
N MET A 18 0.03 -2.42 14.61
CA MET A 18 0.64 -3.76 14.71
C MET A 18 0.61 -4.28 16.15
N GLU A 19 1.01 -3.48 17.14
CA GLU A 19 0.97 -3.82 18.57
C GLU A 19 -0.45 -4.19 19.04
N TRP A 20 -1.48 -3.53 18.51
CA TRP A 20 -2.88 -3.86 18.81
C TRP A 20 -3.24 -5.31 18.43
N TYR A 21 -2.68 -5.80 17.32
CA TYR A 21 -2.94 -7.13 16.81
C TYR A 21 -2.06 -8.22 17.44
N ASP A 22 -0.95 -7.89 18.11
CA ASP A 22 -0.09 -8.87 18.80
C ASP A 22 -0.85 -9.70 19.85
N HIS A 23 -1.85 -9.08 20.47
CA HIS A 23 -2.70 -9.69 21.48
C HIS A 23 -3.98 -10.34 20.92
N GLY A 24 -4.19 -10.27 19.60
CA GLY A 24 -5.34 -10.79 18.89
C GLY A 24 -5.17 -12.20 18.31
N LEU A 25 -6.22 -12.70 17.64
CA LEU A 25 -6.21 -13.98 16.90
C LEU A 25 -5.36 -13.91 15.62
N LEU A 26 -5.23 -12.73 15.04
CA LEU A 26 -4.42 -12.46 13.86
C LEU A 26 -3.19 -11.67 14.31
N ARG A 27 -2.00 -12.23 14.08
CA ARG A 27 -0.72 -11.57 14.36
C ARG A 27 -0.08 -11.12 13.05
N PHE A 28 0.44 -9.90 13.05
CA PHE A 28 1.07 -9.29 11.89
C PHE A 28 2.48 -8.84 12.27
N GLU A 29 3.50 -9.54 11.77
CA GLU A 29 4.90 -9.21 12.07
C GLU A 29 5.44 -8.07 11.20
N TRP A 30 4.67 -7.65 10.19
CA TRP A 30 5.06 -6.56 9.30
C TRP A 30 3.86 -5.78 8.76
N GLY A 31 4.10 -4.54 8.33
CA GLY A 31 3.11 -3.73 7.63
C GLY A 31 3.72 -2.56 6.90
N ALA A 32 2.91 -1.82 6.14
CA ALA A 32 3.29 -0.57 5.52
C ALA A 32 2.10 0.39 5.43
N VAL A 33 2.38 1.68 5.53
CA VAL A 33 1.39 2.73 5.29
C VAL A 33 1.48 3.16 3.83
N ILE A 34 0.49 2.82 3.01
CA ILE A 34 0.35 3.38 1.67
C ILE A 34 -0.39 4.71 1.78
N HIS A 35 0.22 5.79 1.30
CA HIS A 35 -0.36 7.13 1.43
C HIS A 35 -0.16 7.95 0.15
N ARG A 36 -0.91 9.04 0.02
CA ARG A 36 -0.66 10.02 -1.04
C ARG A 36 0.56 10.89 -0.70
N ARG A 37 1.43 11.17 -1.67
CA ARG A 37 2.56 12.10 -1.54
C ARG A 37 2.73 12.97 -2.76
N ASN A 38 3.25 14.17 -2.55
CA ASN A 38 3.65 15.08 -3.61
C ASN A 38 5.14 14.88 -3.96
N GLU A 39 5.40 14.38 -5.17
CA GLU A 39 6.72 14.31 -5.77
C GLU A 39 6.82 15.32 -6.91
N ARG A 40 7.52 16.44 -6.66
CA ARG A 40 7.81 17.50 -7.64
C ARG A 40 6.56 18.02 -8.38
N GLY A 41 5.46 18.22 -7.65
CA GLY A 41 4.19 18.73 -8.19
C GLY A 41 3.24 17.64 -8.71
N LYS A 42 3.65 16.36 -8.71
CA LYS A 42 2.78 15.24 -9.10
C LYS A 42 2.39 14.42 -7.87
N LEU A 43 1.10 14.12 -7.75
CA LEU A 43 0.60 13.17 -6.74
C LEU A 43 1.02 11.75 -7.12
N ARG A 44 1.62 11.04 -6.16
CA ARG A 44 2.11 9.67 -6.28
C ARG A 44 1.74 8.88 -5.03
N PHE A 45 1.73 7.56 -5.14
CA PHE A 45 1.69 6.70 -3.97
C PHE A 45 3.07 6.68 -3.30
N GLY A 46 3.06 6.85 -1.98
CA GLY A 46 4.19 6.57 -1.11
C GLY A 46 3.92 5.38 -0.24
N ALA A 47 4.98 4.80 0.29
CA ALA A 47 4.89 3.82 1.35
C ALA A 47 5.85 4.18 2.49
N ILE A 48 5.41 3.96 3.72
CA ILE A 48 6.21 4.06 4.94
C ILE A 48 6.24 2.71 5.64
N THR A 49 7.42 2.26 6.01
CA THR A 49 7.68 0.99 6.72
C THR A 49 7.79 1.19 8.24
N PRO A 50 7.77 0.10 9.05
CA PRO A 50 7.88 0.17 10.50
C PRO A 50 9.21 0.79 10.99
N GLN A 51 10.27 0.70 10.19
CA GLN A 51 11.60 1.22 10.49
C GLN A 51 11.77 2.68 10.03
N GLY A 52 10.74 3.26 9.40
CA GLY A 52 10.67 4.67 9.05
C GLY A 52 11.19 5.01 7.65
N GLU A 53 11.49 4.03 6.80
CA GLU A 53 11.79 4.29 5.41
C GLU A 53 10.57 4.86 4.69
N SER A 54 10.75 6.00 4.01
CA SER A 54 9.72 6.61 3.15
C SER A 54 10.12 6.46 1.68
N LEU A 55 9.38 5.64 0.94
CA LEU A 55 9.66 5.32 -0.46
C LEU A 55 8.49 5.71 -1.39
N LEU A 56 8.77 5.73 -2.69
CA LEU A 56 7.74 5.78 -3.72
C LEU A 56 7.29 4.36 -4.01
N LEU A 57 5.98 4.14 -4.09
CA LEU A 57 5.44 2.81 -4.37
C LEU A 57 5.69 2.46 -5.84
N SER A 58 6.56 1.48 -6.07
CA SER A 58 6.84 0.92 -7.40
C SER A 58 5.88 -0.23 -7.72
N GLU A 59 5.71 -0.53 -9.00
CA GLU A 59 4.88 -1.66 -9.44
C GLU A 59 5.42 -2.99 -8.89
N ALA A 60 6.75 -3.14 -8.80
CA ALA A 60 7.39 -4.33 -8.26
C ALA A 60 7.04 -4.54 -6.78
N LEU A 61 7.17 -3.49 -5.96
CA LEU A 61 6.82 -3.54 -4.54
C LEU A 61 5.35 -3.86 -4.33
N LEU A 62 4.46 -3.24 -5.12
CA LEU A 62 3.03 -3.52 -5.04
C LEU A 62 2.70 -4.95 -5.49
N THR A 63 3.39 -5.46 -6.51
CA THR A 63 3.19 -6.82 -7.02
C THR A 63 3.58 -7.85 -5.96
N GLU A 64 4.71 -7.67 -5.27
CA GLU A 64 5.12 -8.55 -4.18
C GLU A 64 4.16 -8.48 -2.98
N LEU A 65 3.72 -7.28 -2.63
CA LEU A 65 2.74 -7.09 -1.56
C LEU A 65 1.41 -7.79 -1.91
N GLY A 66 0.96 -7.66 -3.16
CA GLY A 66 -0.25 -8.32 -3.69
C GLY A 66 -0.14 -9.83 -3.84
N ALA A 67 1.09 -10.37 -3.94
CA ALA A 67 1.34 -11.82 -3.94
C ALA A 67 1.34 -12.42 -2.53
N THR A 68 1.36 -11.59 -1.49
CA THR A 68 1.32 -12.00 -0.08
C THR A 68 -0.09 -11.80 0.47
N PRO A 69 -0.59 -12.68 1.35
CA PRO A 69 -1.81 -12.38 2.10
C PRO A 69 -1.66 -11.05 2.83
N CYS A 70 -2.56 -10.11 2.56
CA CYS A 70 -2.52 -8.77 3.13
C CYS A 70 -3.88 -8.40 3.72
N TRP A 71 -3.82 -7.56 4.75
CA TRP A 71 -4.98 -7.07 5.47
C TRP A 71 -4.94 -5.55 5.52
N LEU A 72 -6.12 -4.92 5.51
CA LEU A 72 -6.24 -3.52 5.92
C LEU A 72 -6.50 -3.45 7.42
N ASP A 73 -6.19 -2.29 8.02
CA ASP A 73 -6.61 -1.98 9.39
C ASP A 73 -8.13 -2.24 9.56
N GLY A 74 -8.49 -2.85 10.69
CA GLY A 74 -9.76 -3.56 10.88
C GLY A 74 -9.69 -5.06 10.57
N ALA A 75 -8.50 -5.59 10.25
CA ALA A 75 -8.23 -7.00 9.93
C ALA A 75 -9.05 -7.56 8.76
N VAL A 76 -9.38 -6.73 7.77
CA VAL A 76 -10.07 -7.19 6.56
C VAL A 76 -9.05 -7.69 5.55
N ARG A 77 -9.14 -8.96 5.17
CA ARG A 77 -8.24 -9.57 4.18
C ARG A 77 -8.56 -9.03 2.78
N VAL A 78 -7.52 -8.62 2.06
CA VAL A 78 -7.64 -7.99 0.74
C VAL A 78 -6.65 -8.57 -0.25
N ARG A 79 -6.89 -8.31 -1.53
CA ARG A 79 -5.93 -8.47 -2.61
C ARG A 79 -5.60 -7.12 -3.20
N LEU A 80 -4.31 -6.85 -3.35
CA LEU A 80 -3.80 -5.61 -3.92
C LEU A 80 -3.25 -5.87 -5.32
N GLU A 81 -3.64 -5.08 -6.30
CA GLU A 81 -3.13 -5.19 -7.67
C GLU A 81 -2.74 -3.84 -8.24
N ASN A 82 -1.67 -3.82 -9.04
CA ASN A 82 -1.35 -2.66 -9.86
C ASN A 82 -2.34 -2.56 -11.02
N ARG A 83 -2.86 -1.35 -11.26
CA ARG A 83 -3.67 -1.03 -12.45
C ARG A 83 -3.07 0.15 -13.19
N ARG A 84 -3.07 0.05 -14.51
CA ARG A 84 -2.75 1.19 -15.39
C ARG A 84 -4.03 1.95 -15.70
N ILE A 85 -3.97 3.28 -15.60
CA ILE A 85 -5.08 4.16 -15.95
C ILE A 85 -4.71 4.84 -17.27
N GLY A 86 -5.30 4.34 -18.35
CA GLY A 86 -5.09 4.86 -19.70
C GLY A 86 -4.42 3.85 -20.63
N ASP A 87 -4.44 4.18 -21.91
CA ASP A 87 -3.78 3.37 -22.93
C ASP A 87 -2.27 3.57 -22.86
N PRO A 88 -1.47 2.49 -23.00
CA PRO A 88 -0.02 2.61 -23.07
C PRO A 88 0.35 3.53 -24.23
N HIS A 89 1.08 4.60 -23.95
CA HIS A 89 1.56 5.53 -24.95
C HIS A 89 3.00 5.16 -25.32
N PRO A 90 3.28 4.64 -26.53
CA PRO A 90 4.58 4.08 -26.89
C PRO A 90 5.75 5.08 -26.73
N TRP A 91 5.47 6.37 -26.93
CA TRP A 91 6.47 7.43 -26.78
C TRP A 91 6.74 7.81 -25.31
N LEU A 92 5.75 7.66 -24.42
CA LEU A 92 5.95 7.82 -22.98
C LEU A 92 6.74 6.64 -22.41
N ASP A 93 6.45 5.43 -22.89
CA ASP A 93 7.19 4.22 -22.53
C ASP A 93 8.66 4.31 -23.00
N ALA A 94 8.91 4.88 -24.18
CA ALA A 94 10.27 5.13 -24.68
C ALA A 94 11.06 6.18 -23.86
N LEU A 95 10.36 7.07 -23.15
CA LEU A 95 10.97 8.05 -22.22
C LEU A 95 11.15 7.49 -20.81
N ALA A 96 10.64 6.29 -20.51
CA ALA A 96 10.86 5.64 -19.23
C ALA A 96 12.36 5.36 -19.05
N ARG A 97 12.90 5.72 -17.88
CA ARG A 97 14.31 5.45 -17.58
C ARG A 97 14.47 3.95 -17.35
N PRO A 98 15.27 3.22 -18.16
CA PRO A 98 15.35 1.76 -18.08
C PRO A 98 15.86 1.26 -16.71
N ASN A 99 16.61 2.09 -15.99
CA ASN A 99 17.15 1.74 -14.66
C ASN A 99 16.24 2.13 -13.48
N ARG A 100 15.00 2.58 -13.70
CA ARG A 100 14.08 2.91 -12.60
C ARG A 100 12.80 2.08 -12.71
N ALA A 101 12.47 1.38 -11.63
CA ALA A 101 11.22 0.62 -11.56
C ALA A 101 10.02 1.55 -11.81
N PRO A 102 9.03 1.11 -12.61
CA PRO A 102 7.82 1.89 -12.84
C PRO A 102 7.08 2.15 -11.53
N LEU A 103 6.41 3.30 -11.43
CA LEU A 103 5.67 3.70 -10.25
C LEU A 103 4.19 3.34 -10.40
N VAL A 104 3.55 2.97 -9.29
CA VAL A 104 2.12 2.68 -9.28
C VAL A 104 1.31 3.93 -9.64
N GLU A 105 0.43 3.78 -10.63
CA GLU A 105 -0.48 4.85 -11.06
C GLU A 105 -1.88 4.66 -10.49
N ALA A 106 -2.31 3.41 -10.34
CA ALA A 106 -3.51 3.04 -9.62
C ALA A 106 -3.34 1.74 -8.85
N LEU A 107 -3.92 1.73 -7.66
CA LEU A 107 -3.95 0.61 -6.75
C LEU A 107 -5.37 0.07 -6.74
N ALA A 108 -5.56 -1.17 -7.18
CA ALA A 108 -6.84 -1.84 -7.00
C ALA A 108 -6.83 -2.64 -5.71
N VAL A 109 -7.88 -2.45 -4.92
CA VAL A 109 -8.11 -3.15 -3.67
C VAL A 109 -9.35 -4.01 -3.84
N TYR A 110 -9.16 -5.32 -3.82
CA TYR A 110 -10.21 -6.31 -3.96
C TYR A 110 -10.42 -7.07 -2.65
N PHE A 111 -11.63 -7.59 -2.47
CA PHE A 111 -11.88 -8.60 -1.47
C PHE A 111 -11.10 -9.87 -1.80
N ASP A 112 -10.54 -10.50 -0.77
CA ASP A 112 -10.11 -11.88 -0.90
C ASP A 112 -11.35 -12.80 -0.89
N PRO A 113 -11.55 -13.65 -1.90
CA PRO A 113 -12.71 -14.54 -1.97
C PRO A 113 -12.82 -15.53 -0.79
N ASP A 114 -11.73 -15.72 -0.02
CA ASP A 114 -11.72 -16.58 1.18
C ASP A 114 -12.26 -15.88 2.45
N THR A 115 -12.72 -14.64 2.34
CA THR A 115 -13.15 -13.79 3.47
C THR A 115 -14.59 -14.11 3.90
N SER A 116 -14.90 -14.04 5.19
CA SER A 116 -16.25 -14.34 5.70
C SER A 116 -17.29 -13.27 5.28
N PRO A 117 -18.59 -13.61 5.24
CA PRO A 117 -19.64 -12.64 4.92
C PRO A 117 -19.71 -11.43 5.87
N GLU A 118 -19.35 -11.61 7.14
CA GLU A 118 -19.35 -10.55 8.15
C GLU A 118 -18.21 -9.54 7.92
N GLU A 119 -17.01 -10.05 7.58
CA GLU A 119 -15.87 -9.23 7.12
C GLU A 119 -16.16 -8.51 5.80
N THR A 120 -17.02 -9.10 4.95
CA THR A 120 -17.43 -8.50 3.67
C THR A 120 -18.26 -7.22 3.85
N MET A 121 -19.11 -7.16 4.88
CA MET A 121 -19.99 -6.01 5.13
C MET A 121 -19.23 -4.79 5.67
N ALA A 122 -18.13 -4.98 6.42
CA ALA A 122 -17.34 -3.90 6.99
C ALA A 122 -16.56 -3.07 5.94
N PHE A 123 -16.44 -3.56 4.70
CA PHE A 123 -15.44 -3.09 3.73
C PHE A 123 -16.03 -2.36 2.50
N GLN A 124 -17.34 -2.14 2.44
CA GLN A 124 -17.99 -1.53 1.25
C GLN A 124 -17.49 -0.11 0.91
N ALA A 125 -16.74 0.55 1.80
CA ALA A 125 -16.16 1.87 1.54
C ALA A 125 -14.76 1.85 0.87
N MET A 126 -14.02 0.73 0.91
CA MET A 126 -12.60 0.70 0.49
C MET A 126 -12.31 -0.13 -0.76
N ALA A 127 -13.24 -0.98 -1.20
CA ALA A 127 -13.11 -1.76 -2.41
C ALA A 127 -13.10 -0.86 -3.66
N GLY A 128 -12.17 -1.11 -4.59
CA GLY A 128 -12.13 -0.44 -5.89
C GLY A 128 -10.75 -0.02 -6.35
N VAL A 129 -10.72 0.82 -7.40
CA VAL A 129 -9.48 1.35 -7.97
C VAL A 129 -9.19 2.73 -7.39
N LEU A 130 -8.15 2.80 -6.58
CA LEU A 130 -7.64 4.01 -5.96
C LEU A 130 -6.56 4.64 -6.85
N THR A 131 -6.65 5.95 -7.05
CA THR A 131 -5.56 6.76 -7.63
C THR A 131 -4.91 7.58 -6.52
N PRO A 132 -3.70 8.13 -6.68
CA PRO A 132 -3.09 8.98 -5.66
C PRO A 132 -3.98 10.16 -5.23
N ALA A 133 -4.85 10.64 -6.12
CA ALA A 133 -5.81 11.71 -5.85
C ALA A 133 -7.06 11.24 -5.08
N LYS A 134 -7.47 9.98 -5.27
CA LYS A 134 -8.65 9.37 -4.63
C LYS A 134 -8.31 8.48 -3.44
N CYS A 135 -7.02 8.24 -3.19
CA CYS A 135 -6.54 7.51 -2.03
C CYS A 135 -6.99 8.22 -0.75
N PRO A 136 -7.54 7.50 0.24
CA PRO A 136 -7.61 7.99 1.61
C PRO A 136 -6.24 8.53 2.07
N THR A 137 -6.22 9.37 3.10
CA THR A 137 -4.99 10.01 3.59
C THR A 137 -3.88 8.98 3.82
N GLU A 138 -4.23 7.86 4.43
CA GLU A 138 -3.39 6.68 4.60
C GLU A 138 -4.20 5.38 4.50
N LEU A 139 -3.52 4.31 4.10
CA LEU A 139 -3.99 2.93 4.09
C LEU A 139 -2.94 2.11 4.85
N PHE A 140 -3.31 1.55 6.00
CA PHE A 140 -2.46 0.63 6.73
C PHE A 140 -2.63 -0.76 6.14
N VAL A 141 -1.57 -1.29 5.54
CA VAL A 141 -1.52 -2.66 5.03
C VAL A 141 -0.68 -3.50 5.96
N LEU A 142 -1.22 -4.63 6.40
CA LEU A 142 -0.61 -5.54 7.35
C LEU A 142 -0.35 -6.89 6.67
N THR A 143 0.77 -7.53 6.99
CA THR A 143 1.11 -8.87 6.52
C THR A 143 1.66 -9.71 7.67
N ARG A 144 1.57 -11.03 7.55
CA ARG A 144 2.14 -11.94 8.57
C ARG A 144 3.66 -11.98 8.54
N ASP A 145 4.24 -11.82 7.35
CA ASP A 145 5.67 -11.84 7.11
C ASP A 145 6.05 -10.63 6.25
N ARG A 146 7.28 -10.14 6.40
CA ARG A 146 7.82 -9.07 5.54
C ARG A 146 7.97 -9.58 4.10
N PRO A 147 7.37 -8.90 3.10
CA PRO A 147 7.61 -9.25 1.70
C PRO A 147 9.07 -9.03 1.31
N ALA A 148 9.66 -9.96 0.56
CA ALA A 148 11.12 -10.05 0.39
C ALA A 148 11.79 -8.80 -0.20
N GLY A 149 11.20 -8.17 -1.20
CA GLY A 149 11.73 -6.99 -1.89
C GLY A 149 11.38 -5.67 -1.22
N TRP A 150 10.67 -5.70 -0.09
CA TRP A 150 10.44 -4.51 0.72
C TRP A 150 11.62 -4.23 1.67
N PRO A 151 11.90 -2.95 1.99
CA PRO A 151 12.94 -2.61 2.97
C PRO A 151 12.63 -3.23 4.35
N ALA A 152 13.70 -3.43 5.12
CA ALA A 152 13.72 -4.23 6.34
C ALA A 152 12.99 -3.57 7.48
#